data_AF-A0AA92M2W9-F1
#
_entry.id   AF-A0AA92M2W9-F1
#
_cell.length_a   1.000
_cell.length_b   1.000
_cell.length_c   1.000
_cell.angle_alpha   90.00
_cell.angle_beta   90.00
_cell.angle_gamma   90.00
#
_symmetry.space_group_name_H-M   'P 1'
#
loop_
_entity.id
_entity.type
_entity.pdbx_description
1 polymer ?
#
loop_
_entity_poly.entity_id
_entity_poly.type
_entity_poly.pdbx_seq_one_letter_code
_entity_poly.pdbx_strand_id
1 'polypeptide(L)'
;MMSFDEIELEARKLLAAMERNASRIWPNTPPARHFMCDPEAACRYLGLQYLPDSHLGIYGGTATAGMLDCDNRAVLISSQQSFESQRFTAAHEVGHWLLHPGQGNLFRDRALTSHGGLGRTRVEQEADFFGACFLAPPKLVRLAFAARFPVREPITNTGVVCFNLSMRNAQYLEGLPAGSLEFAVAVASAESFNGQYFKSLAKLFSVSPKAMAIRLRELGLVG
;
A
#
# COMPACT_ATOMS: atom_id res chain seq x y z
N MET A 1 4.23 20.18 -9.97
CA MET A 1 4.55 18.78 -10.29
C MET A 1 5.50 18.30 -9.21
N MET A 2 5.09 17.34 -8.38
CA MET A 2 5.89 16.94 -7.22
C MET A 2 6.89 15.85 -7.61
N SER A 3 8.02 15.83 -6.91
CA SER A 3 8.97 14.71 -6.92
C SER A 3 8.48 13.58 -6.03
N PHE A 4 8.98 12.37 -6.24
CA PHE A 4 8.64 11.23 -5.38
C PHE A 4 9.10 11.45 -3.93
N ASP A 5 10.23 12.11 -3.69
CA ASP A 5 10.68 12.46 -2.34
C ASP A 5 9.71 13.41 -1.63
N GLU A 6 9.15 14.38 -2.34
CA GLU A 6 8.13 15.29 -1.80
C GLU A 6 6.82 14.56 -1.49
N ILE A 7 6.39 13.63 -2.35
CA ILE A 7 5.16 12.85 -2.13
C ILE A 7 5.32 11.92 -0.92
N GLU A 8 6.47 11.26 -0.79
CA GLU A 8 6.77 10.44 0.40
C GLU A 8 6.80 11.30 1.67
N LEU A 9 7.35 12.51 1.58
CA LEU A 9 7.33 13.47 2.69
C LEU A 9 5.88 13.83 3.09
N GLU A 10 4.98 14.07 2.14
CA GLU A 10 3.57 14.34 2.44
C GLU A 10 2.86 13.15 3.09
N ALA A 11 3.04 11.93 2.58
CA ALA A 11 2.51 10.73 3.22
C ALA A 11 3.01 10.59 4.66
N ARG A 12 4.29 10.85 4.90
CA ARG A 12 4.90 10.83 6.24
C ARG A 12 4.36 11.94 7.15
N LYS A 13 4.15 13.15 6.64
CA LYS A 13 3.56 14.26 7.39
C LYS A 13 2.15 13.91 7.84
N LEU A 14 1.33 13.34 6.97
CA LEU A 14 -0.02 12.89 7.30
C LEU A 14 0.00 11.83 8.42
N LEU A 15 0.81 10.78 8.28
CA LEU A 15 0.93 9.74 9.31
C LEU A 15 1.39 10.30 10.66
N ALA A 16 2.38 11.21 10.67
CA ALA A 16 2.84 11.86 11.89
C ALA A 16 1.78 12.79 12.50
N ALA A 17 0.92 13.40 11.68
CA ALA A 17 -0.19 14.21 12.14
C ALA A 17 -1.32 13.35 12.74
N MET A 18 -1.64 12.23 12.10
CA MET A 18 -2.58 11.23 12.62
C MET A 18 -2.10 10.66 13.96
N GLU A 19 -0.82 10.31 14.07
CA GLU A 19 -0.23 9.81 15.33
C GLU A 19 -0.33 10.85 16.46
N ARG A 20 0.00 12.13 16.18
CA ARG A 20 -0.12 13.22 17.16
C ARG A 20 -1.56 13.46 17.62
N ASN A 21 -2.54 13.16 16.76
CA ASN A 21 -3.96 13.32 17.04
C ASN A 21 -4.66 11.99 17.33
N ALA A 22 -3.91 10.94 17.68
CA ALA A 22 -4.46 9.60 17.73
C ALA A 22 -5.60 9.44 18.75
N SER A 23 -5.57 10.17 19.87
CA SER A 23 -6.67 10.15 20.86
C SER A 23 -7.99 10.72 20.31
N ARG A 24 -7.94 11.64 19.35
CA ARG A 24 -9.13 12.19 18.68
C ARG A 24 -9.66 11.27 17.59
N ILE A 25 -8.76 10.55 16.91
CA ILE A 25 -9.09 9.66 15.79
C ILE A 25 -9.56 8.28 16.30
N TRP A 26 -8.97 7.80 17.39
CA TRP A 26 -9.27 6.50 18.00
C TRP A 26 -9.60 6.67 19.50
N PRO A 27 -10.88 6.84 19.86
CA PRO A 27 -11.29 7.23 21.22
C PRO A 27 -11.06 6.13 22.28
N ASN A 28 -11.00 4.85 21.89
CA ASN A 28 -10.93 3.75 22.85
C ASN A 28 -9.51 3.28 23.17
N THR A 29 -8.57 3.38 22.21
CA THR A 29 -7.10 3.22 22.37
C THR A 29 -6.46 3.37 20.96
N PRO A 30 -5.41 4.19 20.78
CA PRO A 30 -4.67 4.23 19.53
C PRO A 30 -4.09 2.86 19.13
N PRO A 31 -4.26 2.42 17.87
CA PRO A 31 -3.73 1.13 17.45
C PRO A 31 -2.19 1.21 17.33
N ALA A 32 -1.50 0.06 17.24
CA ALA A 32 -0.06 0.06 16.99
C ALA A 32 0.27 0.78 15.67
N ARG A 33 1.46 1.38 15.55
CA ARG A 33 1.84 2.26 14.42
C ARG A 33 1.55 1.69 13.02
N HIS A 34 1.73 0.39 12.80
CA HIS A 34 1.45 -0.25 11.51
C HIS A 34 -0.04 -0.31 11.16
N PHE A 35 -0.92 -0.32 12.17
CA PHE A 35 -2.36 -0.21 12.00
C PHE A 35 -2.86 1.23 11.89
N MET A 36 -2.03 2.23 12.19
CA MET A 36 -2.37 3.65 11.97
C MET A 36 -2.32 4.06 10.50
N CYS A 37 -1.78 3.22 9.61
CA CYS A 37 -1.73 3.42 8.16
C CYS A 37 -3.11 3.13 7.53
N ASP A 38 -4.15 3.79 8.05
CA ASP A 38 -5.55 3.50 7.77
C ASP A 38 -6.22 4.65 6.98
N PRO A 39 -6.68 4.41 5.74
CA PRO A 39 -7.25 5.46 4.89
C PRO A 39 -8.52 6.09 5.47
N GLU A 40 -9.36 5.31 6.14
CA GLU A 40 -10.58 5.85 6.76
C GLU A 40 -10.22 6.82 7.90
N ALA A 41 -9.26 6.44 8.74
CA ALA A 41 -8.72 7.32 9.78
C ALA A 41 -8.08 8.60 9.20
N ALA A 42 -7.40 8.49 8.04
CA ALA A 42 -6.88 9.65 7.33
C ALA A 42 -8.01 10.57 6.83
N CYS A 43 -9.07 10.01 6.23
CA CYS A 43 -10.25 10.78 5.85
C CYS A 43 -10.83 11.53 7.06
N ARG A 44 -11.05 10.84 8.18
CA ARG A 44 -11.54 11.45 9.43
C ARG A 44 -10.65 12.59 9.92
N TYR A 45 -9.33 12.42 9.87
CA TYR A 45 -8.37 13.47 10.25
C TYR A 45 -8.44 14.69 9.33
N LEU A 46 -8.63 14.47 8.03
CA LEU A 46 -8.73 15.54 7.01
C LEU A 46 -10.11 16.20 6.94
N GLY A 47 -11.08 15.73 7.73
CA GLY A 47 -12.46 16.18 7.66
C GLY A 47 -13.13 15.78 6.34
N LEU A 48 -12.78 14.60 5.83
CA LEU A 48 -13.42 13.93 4.71
C LEU A 48 -14.37 12.85 5.23
N GLN A 49 -15.50 12.70 4.55
CA GLN A 49 -16.41 11.57 4.74
C GLN A 49 -15.81 10.34 4.05
N TYR A 50 -15.88 9.19 4.72
CA TYR A 50 -15.51 7.91 4.12
C TYR A 50 -16.78 7.09 3.90
N LEU A 51 -17.11 6.83 2.63
CA LEU A 51 -18.37 6.20 2.23
C LEU A 51 -18.07 4.91 1.46
N PRO A 52 -18.09 3.74 2.12
CA PRO A 52 -18.09 2.47 1.41
C PRO A 52 -19.45 2.32 0.71
N ASP A 53 -19.47 2.29 -0.62
CA ASP A 53 -20.68 2.20 -1.43
C ASP A 53 -20.67 0.95 -2.32
N SER A 54 -21.76 0.19 -2.30
CA SER A 54 -21.95 -0.99 -3.16
C SER A 54 -22.31 -0.64 -4.61
N HIS A 55 -22.63 0.62 -4.91
CA HIS A 55 -23.18 1.07 -6.19
C HIS A 55 -22.49 2.31 -6.77
N LEU A 56 -21.17 2.43 -6.62
CA LEU A 56 -20.42 3.29 -7.54
C LEU A 56 -20.76 2.83 -8.97
N GLY A 57 -21.46 3.69 -9.70
CA GLY A 57 -22.08 3.37 -10.98
C GLY A 57 -21.06 3.04 -12.08
N ILE A 58 -21.58 2.90 -13.30
CA ILE A 58 -20.76 2.79 -14.50
C ILE A 58 -20.58 4.21 -15.05
N TYR A 59 -19.39 4.80 -14.85
CA TYR A 59 -19.01 6.05 -15.53
C TYR A 59 -18.09 5.71 -16.71
N GLY A 60 -18.37 6.29 -17.89
CA GLY A 60 -17.54 6.06 -19.08
C GLY A 60 -17.51 4.62 -19.63
N GLY A 61 -18.46 3.76 -19.24
CA GLY A 61 -18.53 2.37 -19.69
C GLY A 61 -17.72 1.37 -18.86
N THR A 62 -17.05 1.82 -17.79
CA THR A 62 -16.40 0.92 -16.82
C THR A 62 -16.93 1.17 -15.41
N ALA A 63 -17.00 0.12 -14.58
CA ALA A 63 -17.39 0.31 -13.18
C ALA A 63 -16.32 1.14 -12.46
N THR A 64 -16.71 2.07 -11.62
CA THR A 64 -15.77 2.93 -10.88
C THR A 64 -15.31 2.22 -9.60
N ALA A 65 -13.99 2.15 -9.39
CA ALA A 65 -13.35 1.57 -8.21
C ALA A 65 -13.46 2.46 -6.98
N GLY A 66 -13.31 3.77 -7.18
CA GLY A 66 -13.38 4.80 -6.15
C GLY A 66 -13.58 6.18 -6.78
N MET A 67 -14.02 7.13 -5.97
CA MET A 67 -14.28 8.50 -6.38
C MET A 67 -13.95 9.47 -5.26
N LEU A 68 -13.31 10.59 -5.62
CA LEU A 68 -13.15 11.75 -4.75
C LEU A 68 -14.19 12.80 -5.14
N ASP A 69 -15.15 13.03 -4.25
CA ASP A 69 -16.14 14.10 -4.33
C ASP A 69 -15.63 15.29 -3.51
N CYS A 70 -15.01 16.25 -4.20
CA CYS A 70 -14.46 17.45 -3.58
C CYS A 70 -15.56 18.39 -3.05
N ASP A 71 -16.72 18.41 -3.70
CA ASP A 71 -17.84 19.29 -3.34
C ASP A 71 -18.45 18.86 -2.00
N ASN A 72 -18.65 17.55 -1.82
CA ASN A 72 -19.19 16.96 -0.60
C ASN A 72 -18.10 16.53 0.40
N ARG A 73 -16.83 16.75 0.05
CA ARG A 73 -15.66 16.32 0.84
C ARG A 73 -15.74 14.85 1.21
N ALA A 74 -15.99 13.98 0.23
CA ALA A 74 -16.22 12.56 0.44
C ALA A 74 -15.29 11.70 -0.42
N VAL A 75 -14.81 10.60 0.16
CA VAL A 75 -14.12 9.51 -0.53
C VAL A 75 -15.08 8.34 -0.60
N LEU A 76 -15.48 7.96 -1.81
CA LEU A 76 -16.39 6.85 -2.06
C LEU A 76 -15.59 5.66 -2.58
N ILE A 77 -15.83 4.47 -2.03
CA ILE A 77 -15.09 3.26 -2.36
C ILE A 77 -16.04 2.13 -2.71
N SER A 78 -15.79 1.47 -3.84
CA SER A 78 -16.60 0.34 -4.28
C SER A 78 -16.44 -0.85 -3.34
N SER A 79 -17.56 -1.32 -2.77
CA SER A 79 -17.56 -2.52 -1.92
C SER A 79 -17.32 -3.83 -2.68
N GLN A 80 -17.27 -3.79 -4.02
CA GLN A 80 -17.08 -4.97 -4.88
C GLN A 80 -15.61 -5.40 -5.00
N GLN A 81 -14.67 -4.62 -4.46
CA GLN A 81 -13.25 -4.92 -4.49
C GLN A 81 -12.79 -5.70 -3.25
N SER A 82 -11.62 -6.36 -3.32
CA SER A 82 -11.01 -6.96 -2.13
C SER A 82 -10.69 -5.88 -1.09
N PHE A 83 -10.59 -6.26 0.19
CA PHE A 83 -10.27 -5.33 1.27
C PHE A 83 -8.97 -4.55 1.01
N GLU A 84 -7.92 -5.21 0.56
CA GLU A 84 -6.64 -4.58 0.22
C GLU A 84 -6.77 -3.60 -0.94
N SER A 85 -7.60 -3.94 -1.92
CA SER A 85 -7.87 -3.08 -3.08
C SER A 85 -8.67 -1.84 -2.67
N GLN A 86 -9.68 -2.00 -1.81
CA GLN A 86 -10.43 -0.88 -1.23
C GLN A 86 -9.50 0.05 -0.44
N ARG A 87 -8.61 -0.49 0.39
CA ARG A 87 -7.61 0.31 1.12
C ARG A 87 -6.68 1.07 0.19
N PHE A 88 -6.18 0.43 -0.86
CA PHE A 88 -5.33 1.10 -1.84
C PHE A 88 -6.07 2.21 -2.58
N THR A 89 -7.29 1.94 -3.05
CA THR A 89 -8.16 2.96 -3.68
C THR A 89 -8.39 4.13 -2.73
N ALA A 90 -8.73 3.90 -1.47
CA ALA A 90 -8.94 4.96 -0.50
C ALA A 90 -7.68 5.79 -0.22
N ALA A 91 -6.53 5.14 -0.08
CA ALA A 91 -5.25 5.84 0.10
C ALA A 91 -4.89 6.69 -1.12
N HIS A 92 -5.22 6.20 -2.32
CA HIS A 92 -5.05 6.91 -3.58
C HIS A 92 -5.95 8.17 -3.64
N GLU A 93 -7.24 8.08 -3.28
CA GLU A 93 -8.13 9.25 -3.22
C GLU A 93 -7.67 10.29 -2.18
N VAL A 94 -7.15 9.84 -1.03
CA VAL A 94 -6.51 10.74 -0.05
C VAL A 94 -5.28 11.43 -0.65
N GLY A 95 -4.54 10.73 -1.51
CA GLY A 95 -3.44 11.29 -2.29
C GLY A 95 -3.91 12.41 -3.22
N HIS A 96 -4.98 12.18 -3.98
CA HIS A 96 -5.58 13.23 -4.83
C HIS A 96 -5.98 14.46 -4.02
N TRP A 97 -6.66 14.26 -2.89
CA TRP A 97 -7.08 15.36 -2.03
C TRP A 97 -5.91 16.22 -1.52
N LEU A 98 -4.78 15.59 -1.16
CA LEU A 98 -3.63 16.29 -0.58
C LEU A 98 -2.70 16.90 -1.63
N LEU A 99 -2.41 16.17 -2.70
CA LEU A 99 -1.38 16.54 -3.67
C LEU A 99 -1.92 17.40 -4.82
N HIS A 100 -3.23 17.32 -5.09
CA HIS A 100 -3.84 17.93 -6.26
C HIS A 100 -5.05 18.81 -5.90
N PRO A 101 -4.90 19.78 -4.98
CA PRO A 101 -6.00 20.68 -4.63
C PRO A 101 -6.46 21.46 -5.86
N GLY A 102 -7.77 21.47 -6.11
CA GLY A 102 -8.38 22.25 -7.19
C GLY A 102 -8.61 21.50 -8.51
N GLN A 103 -8.36 20.19 -8.59
CA GLN A 103 -8.72 19.38 -9.77
C GLN A 103 -10.21 18.98 -9.84
N GLY A 104 -11.01 19.36 -8.84
CA GLY A 104 -12.44 19.03 -8.79
C GLY A 104 -12.68 17.54 -8.50
N ASN A 105 -13.85 17.04 -8.91
CA ASN A 105 -14.23 15.65 -8.68
C ASN A 105 -13.45 14.71 -9.62
N LEU A 106 -12.85 13.66 -9.05
CA LEU A 106 -12.00 12.71 -9.76
C LEU A 106 -12.55 11.29 -9.65
N PHE A 107 -12.42 10.52 -10.73
CA PHE A 107 -12.98 9.17 -10.86
C PHE A 107 -11.90 8.15 -11.17
N ARG A 108 -11.92 7.03 -10.46
CA ARG A 108 -11.00 5.91 -10.67
C ARG A 108 -11.69 4.72 -11.33
N ASP A 109 -11.31 4.38 -12.56
CA ASP A 109 -11.90 3.26 -13.30
C ASP A 109 -11.40 1.88 -12.82
N ARG A 110 -12.29 0.88 -12.75
CA ARG A 110 -11.98 -0.52 -12.36
C ARG A 110 -11.09 -1.26 -13.36
N ALA A 111 -10.98 -0.77 -14.59
CA ALA A 111 -10.24 -1.45 -15.67
C ALA A 111 -8.71 -1.42 -15.50
N LEU A 112 -8.15 -0.63 -14.59
CA LEU A 112 -6.70 -0.51 -14.43
C LEU A 112 -6.16 -1.33 -13.25
N THR A 113 -6.25 -2.65 -13.40
CA THR A 113 -5.60 -3.65 -12.53
C THR A 113 -4.06 -3.68 -12.67
N SER A 114 -3.45 -2.70 -13.32
CA SER A 114 -2.00 -2.64 -13.53
C SER A 114 -1.41 -1.37 -12.93
N HIS A 115 -0.75 -1.52 -11.79
CA HIS A 115 0.27 -0.57 -11.35
C HIS A 115 1.29 -0.43 -12.50
N GLY A 116 1.41 0.76 -13.08
CA GLY A 116 2.43 1.04 -14.11
C GLY A 116 2.03 0.88 -15.59
N GLY A 117 0.74 0.95 -15.95
CA GLY A 117 0.35 1.00 -17.37
C GLY A 117 0.91 2.23 -18.08
N LEU A 118 1.68 2.01 -19.16
CA LEU A 118 2.11 3.03 -20.13
C LEU A 118 0.87 3.77 -20.66
N GLY A 119 0.56 4.94 -20.11
CA GLY A 119 -0.65 5.71 -20.44
C GLY A 119 -1.34 6.39 -19.26
N ARG A 120 -0.95 6.12 -18.00
CA ARG A 120 -1.50 6.83 -16.84
C ARG A 120 -0.95 8.25 -16.75
N THR A 121 -1.83 9.22 -16.48
CA THR A 121 -1.43 10.61 -16.28
C THR A 121 -0.47 10.72 -15.10
N ARG A 122 0.34 11.77 -15.07
CA ARG A 122 1.28 11.97 -13.96
C ARG A 122 0.58 12.13 -12.62
N VAL A 123 -0.60 12.77 -12.60
CA VAL A 123 -1.45 12.91 -11.40
C VAL A 123 -1.81 11.55 -10.81
N GLU A 124 -2.26 10.60 -11.64
CA GLU A 124 -2.59 9.23 -11.21
C GLU A 124 -1.37 8.50 -10.64
N GLN A 125 -0.19 8.71 -11.25
CA GLN A 125 1.06 8.12 -10.76
C GLN A 125 1.48 8.71 -9.41
N GLU A 126 1.32 10.01 -9.22
CA GLU A 126 1.61 10.71 -7.97
C GLU A 126 0.66 10.24 -6.85
N ALA A 127 -0.64 10.05 -7.14
CA ALA A 127 -1.62 9.50 -6.20
C ALA A 127 -1.41 8.00 -5.89
N ASP A 128 -1.10 7.16 -6.89
CA ASP A 128 -0.74 5.76 -6.68
C ASP A 128 0.53 5.65 -5.79
N PHE A 129 1.54 6.49 -6.04
CA PHE A 129 2.77 6.51 -5.24
C PHE A 129 2.52 6.99 -3.81
N PHE A 130 1.68 8.02 -3.63
CA PHE A 130 1.22 8.43 -2.29
C PHE A 130 0.56 7.28 -1.55
N GLY A 131 -0.38 6.58 -2.20
CA GLY A 131 -1.09 5.45 -1.60
C GLY A 131 -0.14 4.34 -1.14
N ALA A 132 0.89 4.03 -1.95
CA ALA A 132 1.93 3.08 -1.58
C ALA A 132 2.76 3.54 -0.37
N CYS A 133 3.21 4.80 -0.35
CA CYS A 133 3.98 5.35 0.76
C CYS A 133 3.16 5.48 2.06
N PHE A 134 1.86 5.78 1.94
CA PHE A 134 0.96 5.88 3.08
C PHE A 134 0.66 4.51 3.71
N LEU A 135 0.31 3.51 2.89
CA LEU A 135 -0.05 2.17 3.37
C LEU A 135 1.16 1.35 3.81
N ALA A 136 2.32 1.54 3.19
CA ALA A 136 3.56 0.84 3.50
C ALA A 136 4.76 1.81 3.63
N PRO A 137 4.82 2.59 4.73
CA PRO A 137 5.85 3.62 4.91
C PRO A 137 7.24 3.01 5.03
N PRO A 138 8.29 3.59 4.40
CA PRO A 138 9.62 2.98 4.34
C PRO A 138 10.17 2.58 5.71
N LYS A 139 10.07 3.47 6.69
CA LYS A 139 10.57 3.23 8.05
C LYS A 139 9.86 2.04 8.70
N LEU A 140 8.55 1.94 8.57
CA LEU A 140 7.79 0.84 9.17
C LEU A 140 8.04 -0.48 8.44
N VAL A 141 8.14 -0.45 7.11
CA VAL A 141 8.44 -1.64 6.30
C VAL A 141 9.82 -2.19 6.63
N ARG A 142 10.86 -1.34 6.71
CA ARG A 142 12.22 -1.77 7.09
C ARG A 142 12.27 -2.39 8.48
N LEU A 143 11.62 -1.76 9.48
CA LEU A 143 11.54 -2.31 10.83
C LEU A 143 10.83 -3.66 10.86
N ALA A 144 9.70 -3.78 10.15
CA ALA A 144 8.95 -5.02 10.06
C ALA A 144 9.71 -6.12 9.30
N PHE A 145 10.48 -5.74 8.27
CA PHE A 145 11.32 -6.63 7.48
C PHE A 145 12.46 -7.19 8.33
N ALA A 146 13.24 -6.34 8.98
CA ALA A 146 14.36 -6.74 9.84
C ALA A 146 13.91 -7.65 11.00
N ALA A 147 12.70 -7.44 11.54
CA ALA A 147 12.12 -8.30 12.58
C ALA A 147 11.75 -9.72 12.09
N ARG A 148 11.65 -9.94 10.78
CA ARG A 148 11.22 -11.21 10.16
C ARG A 148 12.36 -11.94 9.44
N PHE A 149 13.27 -11.16 8.86
CA PHE A 149 14.35 -11.65 8.02
C PHE A 149 15.69 -11.15 8.60
N PRO A 150 16.32 -11.91 9.51
CA PRO A 150 17.60 -11.56 10.11
C PRO A 150 18.76 -11.85 9.12
N VAL A 151 18.71 -11.24 7.94
CA VAL A 151 19.67 -11.39 6.84
C VAL A 151 20.16 -10.02 6.41
N ARG A 152 21.28 -9.99 5.67
CA ARG A 152 21.73 -8.75 5.03
C ARG A 152 20.77 -8.36 3.91
N GLU A 153 20.44 -7.08 3.85
CA GLU A 153 19.69 -6.47 2.76
C GLU A 153 20.63 -6.19 1.56
N PRO A 154 20.16 -6.29 0.31
CA PRO A 154 18.89 -6.92 -0.08
C PRO A 154 18.94 -8.45 0.12
N ILE A 155 17.81 -9.04 0.48
CA ILE A 155 17.68 -10.50 0.42
C ILE A 155 17.64 -10.95 -1.04
N THR A 156 18.46 -11.94 -1.38
CA THR A 156 18.54 -12.55 -2.71
C THR A 156 18.21 -14.04 -2.61
N ASN A 157 17.80 -14.64 -3.73
CA ASN A 157 17.31 -16.02 -3.82
C ASN A 157 18.40 -17.10 -3.74
N THR A 158 19.35 -16.97 -2.81
CA THR A 158 20.35 -18.00 -2.53
C THR A 158 19.70 -19.26 -1.95
N GLY A 159 20.31 -20.44 -2.15
CA GLY A 159 19.78 -21.70 -1.61
C GLY A 159 19.46 -21.68 -0.11
N VAL A 160 20.30 -21.02 0.72
CA VAL A 160 20.05 -20.89 2.16
C VAL A 160 18.80 -20.03 2.44
N VAL A 161 18.66 -18.90 1.73
CA VAL A 161 17.49 -18.03 1.86
C VAL A 161 16.23 -18.76 1.42
N CYS A 162 16.27 -19.40 0.26
CA CYS A 162 15.14 -20.13 -0.31
C CYS A 162 14.70 -21.29 0.58
N PHE A 163 15.65 -22.04 1.15
CA PHE A 163 15.38 -23.07 2.14
C PHE A 163 14.71 -22.51 3.40
N ASN A 164 15.23 -21.40 3.92
CA ASN A 164 14.68 -20.75 5.11
C ASN A 164 13.30 -20.12 4.87
N LEU A 165 13.01 -19.63 3.66
CA LEU A 165 11.71 -19.11 3.26
C LEU A 165 10.67 -20.23 3.08
N SER A 166 11.04 -21.32 2.40
CA SER A 166 10.16 -22.45 2.15
C SER A 166 10.95 -23.70 1.77
N MET A 167 11.06 -24.65 2.70
CA MET A 167 11.72 -25.93 2.44
C MET A 167 11.14 -26.67 1.22
N ARG A 168 9.81 -26.56 0.98
CA ARG A 168 9.13 -27.25 -0.13
C ARG A 168 9.41 -26.59 -1.48
N ASN A 169 9.57 -25.27 -1.51
CA ASN A 169 9.71 -24.50 -2.75
C ASN A 169 11.15 -24.00 -2.97
N ALA A 170 12.11 -24.40 -2.13
CA ALA A 170 13.46 -23.84 -2.12
C ALA A 170 14.14 -23.90 -3.49
N GLN A 171 14.12 -25.08 -4.12
CA GLN A 171 14.73 -25.29 -5.44
C GLN A 171 14.07 -24.45 -6.54
N TYR A 172 12.74 -24.29 -6.48
CA TYR A 172 12.02 -23.44 -7.43
C TYR A 172 12.40 -21.96 -7.24
N LEU A 173 12.43 -21.47 -6.00
CA LEU A 173 12.76 -20.08 -5.69
C LEU A 173 14.20 -19.72 -6.04
N GLU A 174 15.14 -20.65 -5.81
CA GLU A 174 16.54 -20.50 -6.18
C GLU A 174 16.75 -20.46 -7.70
N GLY A 175 15.92 -21.18 -8.47
CA GLY A 175 15.94 -21.16 -9.93
C GLY A 175 15.36 -19.90 -10.57
N LEU A 176 14.75 -19.00 -9.80
CA LEU A 176 14.18 -17.76 -10.35
C LEU A 176 15.28 -16.78 -10.80
N PRO A 177 15.02 -15.96 -11.83
CA PRO A 177 15.94 -14.89 -12.20
C PRO A 177 16.15 -13.90 -11.05
N ALA A 178 17.38 -13.36 -10.95
CA ALA A 178 17.68 -12.27 -10.02
C ALA A 178 16.71 -11.10 -10.21
N GLY A 179 16.21 -10.53 -9.12
CA GLY A 179 15.22 -9.45 -9.16
C GLY A 179 13.82 -9.87 -9.59
N SER A 180 13.51 -11.19 -9.67
CA SER A 180 12.16 -11.66 -10.02
C SER A 180 11.11 -11.12 -9.05
N LEU A 181 10.01 -10.62 -9.62
CA LEU A 181 8.84 -10.24 -8.82
C LEU A 181 8.25 -11.44 -8.08
N GLU A 182 8.37 -12.65 -8.62
CA GLU A 182 7.85 -13.87 -7.98
C GLU A 182 8.62 -14.18 -6.70
N PHE A 183 9.95 -13.99 -6.70
CA PHE A 183 10.75 -14.11 -5.47
C PHE A 183 10.36 -13.05 -4.44
N ALA A 184 10.18 -11.80 -4.88
CA ALA A 184 9.72 -10.73 -4.00
C ALA A 184 8.31 -10.99 -3.44
N VAL A 185 7.41 -11.61 -4.21
CA VAL A 185 6.09 -12.06 -3.73
C VAL A 185 6.22 -13.17 -2.70
N ALA A 186 7.15 -14.11 -2.88
CA ALA A 186 7.44 -15.15 -1.90
C ALA A 186 7.92 -14.54 -0.57
N VAL A 187 8.83 -13.57 -0.60
CA VAL A 187 9.28 -12.85 0.60
C VAL A 187 8.14 -12.04 1.23
N ALA A 188 7.36 -11.30 0.44
CA ALA A 188 6.26 -10.48 0.93
C ALA A 188 5.13 -11.28 1.59
N SER A 189 4.88 -12.50 1.11
CA SER A 189 3.84 -13.40 1.60
C SER A 189 4.32 -14.44 2.61
N ALA A 190 5.63 -14.55 2.85
CA ALA A 190 6.21 -15.51 3.79
C ALA A 190 5.59 -15.35 5.20
N GLU A 191 5.23 -16.48 5.81
CA GLU A 191 4.72 -16.55 7.18
C GLU A 191 5.70 -17.27 8.12
N SER A 192 6.85 -17.64 7.58
CA SER A 192 7.95 -18.19 8.34
C SER A 192 9.28 -17.88 7.67
N PHE A 193 10.33 -17.78 8.47
CA PHE A 193 11.70 -17.78 7.99
C PHE A 193 12.59 -18.50 9.00
N ASN A 194 13.42 -19.44 8.55
CA ASN A 194 14.31 -20.23 9.41
C ASN A 194 13.55 -20.92 10.58
N GLY A 195 12.37 -21.48 10.27
CA GLY A 195 11.51 -22.15 11.25
C GLY A 195 10.77 -21.24 12.24
N GLN A 196 11.01 -19.92 12.24
CA GLN A 196 10.26 -18.97 13.06
C GLN A 196 9.04 -18.47 12.31
N TYR A 197 7.86 -18.61 12.92
CA TYR A 197 6.59 -18.16 12.35
C TYR A 197 6.29 -16.70 12.68
N PHE A 198 5.70 -15.99 11.72
CA PHE A 198 5.27 -14.60 11.88
C PHE A 198 4.13 -14.25 10.92
N LYS A 199 3.42 -13.16 11.22
CA LYS A 199 2.47 -12.56 10.26
C LYS A 199 3.24 -11.97 9.07
N SER A 200 2.90 -12.37 7.84
CA SER A 200 3.57 -11.86 6.63
C SER A 200 3.51 -10.34 6.52
N LEU A 201 4.45 -9.75 5.78
CA LEU A 201 4.48 -8.30 5.57
C LEU A 201 3.21 -7.82 4.85
N ALA A 202 2.76 -8.54 3.83
CA ALA A 202 1.51 -8.24 3.14
C ALA A 202 0.31 -8.18 4.11
N LYS A 203 0.17 -9.20 4.98
CA LYS A 203 -0.89 -9.24 5.99
C LYS A 203 -0.71 -8.18 7.08
N LEU A 204 0.53 -7.83 7.45
CA LEU A 204 0.81 -6.83 8.48
C LEU A 204 0.35 -5.44 8.05
N PHE A 205 0.64 -5.06 6.80
CA PHE A 205 0.27 -3.77 6.22
C PHE A 205 -1.09 -3.78 5.53
N SER A 206 -1.78 -4.92 5.51
CA SER A 206 -3.10 -5.09 4.86
C SER A 206 -3.09 -4.66 3.39
N VAL A 207 -2.04 -5.07 2.66
CA VAL A 207 -1.88 -4.87 1.22
C VAL A 207 -1.73 -6.21 0.52
N SER A 208 -1.93 -6.25 -0.80
CA SER A 208 -1.74 -7.49 -1.56
C SER A 208 -0.26 -7.93 -1.53
N PRO A 209 0.03 -9.25 -1.64
CA PRO A 209 1.41 -9.74 -1.76
C PRO A 209 2.20 -9.09 -2.89
N LYS A 210 1.55 -8.84 -4.03
CA LYS A 210 2.15 -8.17 -5.18
C LYS A 210 2.52 -6.71 -4.86
N ALA A 211 1.62 -5.95 -4.22
CA ALA A 211 1.89 -4.57 -3.83
C ALA A 211 3.06 -4.47 -2.83
N MET A 212 3.07 -5.35 -1.81
CA MET A 212 4.19 -5.41 -0.86
C MET A 212 5.49 -5.84 -1.56
N ALA A 213 5.46 -6.80 -2.49
CA ALA A 213 6.64 -7.22 -3.24
C ALA A 213 7.26 -6.08 -4.06
N ILE A 214 6.43 -5.27 -4.74
CA ILE A 214 6.88 -4.06 -5.44
C ILE A 214 7.53 -3.11 -4.44
N ARG A 215 6.86 -2.85 -3.31
CA ARG A 215 7.38 -1.96 -2.26
C ARG A 215 8.71 -2.42 -1.68
N LEU A 216 8.89 -3.72 -1.47
CA LEU A 216 10.17 -4.28 -1.00
C LEU A 216 11.30 -4.05 -2.01
N ARG A 217 11.02 -4.16 -3.31
CA ARG A 217 12.00 -3.89 -4.38
C ARG A 217 12.34 -2.41 -4.48
N GLU A 218 11.34 -1.52 -4.42
CA GLU A 218 11.55 -0.07 -4.39
C GLU A 218 12.45 0.37 -3.23
N LEU A 219 12.30 -0.27 -2.07
CA LEU A 219 13.11 0.00 -0.89
C LEU A 219 14.49 -0.70 -0.91
N GLY A 220 14.79 -1.47 -1.95
CA GLY A 220 16.04 -2.24 -2.04
C GLY A 220 16.18 -3.32 -0.96
N LEU A 221 15.05 -3.84 -0.45
CA LEU A 221 15.02 -4.89 0.57
C LEU A 221 15.11 -6.29 -0.04
N VAL A 222 14.65 -6.43 -1.29
CA VAL A 222 14.68 -7.67 -2.07
C VAL A 222 15.33 -7.37 -3.42
N GLY A 223 16.29 -8.21 -3.82
CA GLY A 223 17.10 -8.06 -5.03
C GLY A 223 17.09 -9.30 -5.92
#